data_AF-A0ABF7Q4T9-F1
#
_entry.id   AF-A0ABF7Q4T9-F1
#
_cell.length_a   1.000
_cell.length_b   1.000
_cell.length_c   1.000
_cell.angle_alpha   90.00
_cell.angle_beta   90.00
_cell.angle_gamma   90.00
#
_symmetry.space_group_name_H-M   'P 1'
#
loop_
_entity.id
_entity.type
_entity.pdbx_description
1 polymer ?
#
loop_
_entity_poly.entity_id
_entity_poly.type
_entity_poly.pdbx_seq_one_letter_code
_entity_poly.pdbx_strand_id
1 'polypeptide(L)'
;MINPIDPPRRKNPLLRTRLPASPPRARSRKSHGFTRAAAEGRFMLQRCAACNTFAYPARDACPSCLSADLPFVDAPRRGTLLAETTARVPSDVYFRERAPWRIGLVKMDCGPTIVAHLHADCSEGAPVRMSFQLDKSGQAVAFARPEEETPNMDDDRQWREMTADPKFRRVLVTNGRSAIGLETVTALQAAGAKTVFVGVAEPWRPFAGEQHLRKLDGIEIVALDASDEKSVADLAADIGGKVDILINTTEYIRPGGVLDRKGTAIAREEIDHAYLGFLNLAQGFGPAMRMRGADGVNSSAAWVNVLSVYALANWPAYGAYSASQAACLSLSHCLRAELRPGGVKLTNLFTGPVDTEWFQMVPPPKVAPRAIAQAIVAALKSGLEDVYVGDVAEEIRQRLAANPKALERELDR
;
A
#
# COMPACT_ATOMS: atom_id res chain seq x y z
N MET A 1 -20.51 17.14 -6.81
CA MET A 1 -19.59 17.27 -5.66
C MET A 1 -20.11 16.39 -4.55
N ILE A 2 -19.21 15.65 -3.90
CA ILE A 2 -19.56 14.67 -2.87
C ILE A 2 -19.66 15.34 -1.50
N ASN A 3 -20.68 14.96 -0.74
CA ASN A 3 -20.79 15.35 0.67
C ASN A 3 -19.73 14.61 1.49
N PRO A 4 -19.11 15.25 2.49
CA PRO A 4 -18.19 14.58 3.39
C PRO A 4 -18.81 13.30 3.97
N ILE A 5 -18.00 12.24 4.07
CA ILE A 5 -18.47 11.00 4.68
C ILE A 5 -18.70 11.17 6.18
N ASP A 6 -19.70 10.47 6.70
CA ASP A 6 -19.89 10.33 8.13
C ASP A 6 -18.82 9.41 8.74
N PRO A 7 -18.41 9.65 10.00
CA PRO A 7 -17.59 8.70 10.74
C PRO A 7 -18.25 7.30 10.77
N PRO A 8 -17.46 6.22 10.68
CA PRO A 8 -17.99 4.87 10.71
C PRO A 8 -18.72 4.61 12.03
N ARG A 9 -19.95 4.09 11.93
CA ARG A 9 -20.78 3.75 13.09
C ARG A 9 -20.14 2.60 13.87
N ARG A 10 -20.29 2.62 15.19
CA ARG A 10 -19.84 1.51 16.05
C ARG A 10 -20.59 0.23 15.65
N LYS A 11 -19.86 -0.86 15.46
CA LYS A 11 -20.41 -2.18 15.15
C LYS A 11 -21.37 -2.59 16.26
N ASN A 12 -22.60 -2.98 15.91
CA ASN A 12 -23.56 -3.51 16.86
C ASN A 12 -23.17 -4.96 17.20
N PRO A 13 -22.78 -5.27 18.45
CA PRO A 13 -22.32 -6.61 18.82
C PRO A 13 -23.41 -7.67 18.77
N LEU A 14 -24.68 -7.27 18.77
CA LEU A 14 -25.84 -8.18 18.67
C LEU A 14 -26.11 -8.66 17.24
N LEU A 15 -25.56 -7.97 16.23
CA LEU A 15 -25.71 -8.38 14.84
C LEU A 15 -24.65 -9.44 14.49
N ARG A 16 -25.07 -10.47 13.74
CA ARG A 16 -24.15 -11.50 13.24
C ARG A 16 -23.05 -10.84 12.39
N THR A 17 -21.79 -11.14 12.73
CA THR A 17 -20.66 -10.70 11.91
C THR A 17 -20.78 -11.36 10.53
N ARG A 18 -20.73 -10.54 9.48
CA ARG A 18 -20.75 -11.03 8.10
C ARG A 18 -19.48 -11.83 7.81
N LEU A 19 -19.49 -12.62 6.74
CA LEU A 19 -18.26 -13.18 6.21
C LEU A 19 -17.67 -12.19 5.20
N PRO A 20 -16.33 -12.04 5.14
CA PRO A 20 -15.72 -11.23 4.09
C PRO A 20 -16.11 -11.77 2.71
N ALA A 21 -16.76 -10.94 1.89
CA ALA A 21 -16.95 -11.20 0.47
C ALA A 21 -15.78 -10.59 -0.32
N SER A 22 -15.35 -11.27 -1.38
CA SER A 22 -14.34 -10.75 -2.33
C SER A 22 -14.97 -10.62 -3.72
N PRO A 23 -14.52 -9.66 -4.55
CA PRO A 23 -14.91 -9.61 -5.95
C PRO A 23 -14.34 -10.82 -6.73
N PRO A 24 -14.86 -11.09 -7.95
CA PRO A 24 -14.40 -12.20 -8.79
C PRO A 24 -12.91 -12.11 -9.13
N ARG A 25 -12.17 -13.17 -8.78
CA ARG A 25 -10.70 -13.20 -8.84
C ARG A 25 -10.12 -13.63 -10.19
N ALA A 26 -10.85 -14.43 -10.95
CA ALA A 26 -10.32 -15.05 -12.16
C ALA A 26 -9.93 -13.96 -13.18
N ARG A 27 -8.67 -13.95 -13.58
CA ARG A 27 -8.13 -13.12 -14.66
C ARG A 27 -7.20 -13.99 -15.52
N SER A 28 -7.08 -13.66 -16.80
CA SER A 28 -6.09 -14.30 -17.65
C SER A 28 -4.68 -13.92 -17.18
N ARG A 29 -3.69 -14.78 -17.45
CA ARG A 29 -2.29 -14.51 -17.09
C ARG A 29 -1.80 -13.18 -17.69
N LYS A 30 -2.24 -12.85 -18.90
CA LYS A 30 -1.89 -11.58 -19.56
C LYS A 30 -2.45 -10.36 -18.85
N SER A 31 -3.64 -10.45 -18.26
CA SER A 31 -4.24 -9.34 -17.50
C SER A 31 -3.46 -9.01 -16.22
N HIS A 32 -2.57 -9.88 -15.72
CA HIS A 32 -1.68 -9.51 -14.61
C HIS A 32 -0.70 -8.38 -14.97
N GLY A 33 -0.50 -8.07 -16.25
CA GLY A 33 0.20 -6.85 -16.66
C GLY A 33 -0.47 -5.58 -16.13
N PHE A 34 -1.80 -5.55 -16.07
CA PHE A 34 -2.53 -4.45 -15.43
C PHE A 34 -2.35 -4.45 -13.91
N THR A 35 -2.35 -5.63 -13.27
CA THR A 35 -2.10 -5.76 -11.82
C THR A 35 -0.74 -5.21 -11.44
N ARG A 36 0.31 -5.54 -12.20
CA ARG A 36 1.65 -4.98 -12.02
C ARG A 36 1.64 -3.45 -12.09
N ALA A 37 0.99 -2.88 -13.10
CA ALA A 37 0.91 -1.43 -13.24
C ALA A 37 0.12 -0.78 -12.10
N ALA A 38 -1.01 -1.36 -11.73
CA ALA A 38 -1.89 -0.85 -10.66
C ALA A 38 -1.21 -0.87 -9.28
N ALA A 39 -0.39 -1.90 -8.99
CA ALA A 39 0.36 -2.01 -7.74
C ALA A 39 1.28 -0.79 -7.49
N GLU A 40 1.84 -0.22 -8.56
CA GLU A 40 2.71 0.98 -8.55
C GLU A 40 1.95 2.28 -8.87
N GLY A 41 0.63 2.25 -9.05
CA GLY A 41 -0.16 3.45 -9.43
C GLY A 41 0.04 3.90 -10.87
N ARG A 42 0.57 3.03 -11.73
CA ARG A 42 0.78 3.25 -13.16
C ARG A 42 -0.45 2.86 -13.96
N PHE A 43 -0.60 3.47 -15.13
CA PHE A 43 -1.66 3.16 -16.07
C PHE A 43 -1.03 2.65 -17.36
N MET A 44 -0.94 1.33 -17.48
CA MET A 44 -0.30 0.68 -18.62
C MET A 44 -1.33 -0.06 -19.47
N LEU A 45 -1.20 0.05 -20.79
CA LEU A 45 -1.96 -0.72 -21.77
C LEU A 45 -0.99 -1.45 -22.69
N GLN A 46 -1.46 -2.49 -23.37
CA GLN A 46 -0.68 -3.10 -24.44
C GLN A 46 -0.63 -2.14 -25.63
N ARG A 47 0.57 -1.87 -26.15
CA ARG A 47 0.78 -1.10 -27.38
C ARG A 47 1.51 -1.98 -28.38
N CYS A 48 0.93 -2.13 -29.57
CA CYS A 48 1.55 -2.91 -30.63
C CYS A 48 2.89 -2.29 -31.05
N ALA A 49 3.97 -3.08 -31.04
CA ALA A 49 5.28 -2.61 -31.48
C ALA A 49 5.33 -2.31 -32.98
N ALA A 50 4.48 -2.97 -33.79
CA ALA A 50 4.46 -2.81 -35.24
C ALA A 50 3.64 -1.59 -35.71
N CYS A 51 2.42 -1.41 -35.18
CA CYS A 51 1.48 -0.39 -35.66
C CYS A 51 1.11 0.66 -34.60
N ASN A 52 1.72 0.62 -33.41
CA ASN A 52 1.48 1.56 -32.30
C ASN A 52 0.04 1.60 -31.73
N THR A 53 -0.84 0.71 -32.18
CA THR A 53 -2.22 0.64 -31.67
C THR A 53 -2.25 0.15 -30.22
N PHE A 54 -2.92 0.92 -29.35
CA PHE A 54 -3.23 0.49 -27.99
C PHE A 54 -4.39 -0.51 -27.99
N ALA A 55 -4.29 -1.54 -27.15
CA ALA A 55 -5.29 -2.59 -27.04
C ALA A 55 -5.84 -2.71 -25.61
N TYR A 56 -7.15 -2.88 -25.54
CA TYR A 56 -7.89 -3.29 -24.34
C TYR A 56 -9.05 -4.19 -24.76
N PRO A 57 -9.38 -5.26 -24.01
CA PRO A 57 -8.63 -5.84 -22.89
C PRO A 57 -7.27 -6.44 -23.34
N ALA A 58 -6.52 -7.02 -22.41
CA ALA A 58 -5.26 -7.70 -22.73
C ALA A 58 -5.48 -8.85 -23.73
N ARG A 59 -4.61 -8.97 -24.72
CA ARG A 59 -4.77 -9.81 -25.92
C ARG A 59 -3.47 -10.49 -26.36
N ASP A 60 -3.65 -11.53 -27.17
CA ASP A 60 -2.56 -12.27 -27.82
C ASP A 60 -2.10 -11.69 -29.14
N ALA A 61 -3.00 -11.00 -29.85
CA ALA A 61 -2.70 -10.38 -31.14
C ALA A 61 -3.33 -8.99 -31.24
N CYS A 62 -2.63 -8.10 -31.94
CA CYS A 62 -3.05 -6.72 -32.15
C CYS A 62 -4.41 -6.70 -32.87
N PRO A 63 -5.39 -5.91 -32.40
CA PRO A 63 -6.69 -5.83 -33.05
C PRO A 63 -6.66 -5.16 -34.44
N SER A 64 -5.54 -4.50 -34.80
CA SER A 64 -5.37 -3.80 -36.08
C SER A 64 -4.54 -4.59 -37.09
N CYS A 65 -3.32 -5.03 -36.72
CA CYS A 65 -2.39 -5.68 -37.65
C CYS A 65 -2.08 -7.15 -37.32
N LEU A 66 -2.72 -7.73 -36.30
CA LEU A 66 -2.52 -9.11 -35.83
C LEU A 66 -1.10 -9.47 -35.35
N SER A 67 -0.19 -8.50 -35.22
CA SER A 67 1.11 -8.71 -34.57
C SER A 67 0.94 -9.26 -33.15
N ALA A 68 1.75 -10.25 -32.79
CA ALA A 68 1.80 -10.81 -31.44
C ALA A 68 2.62 -9.97 -30.45
N ASP A 69 3.39 -9.00 -30.95
CA ASP A 69 4.26 -8.16 -30.12
C ASP A 69 3.48 -6.97 -29.53
N LEU A 70 3.00 -7.18 -28.31
CA LEU A 70 2.12 -6.29 -27.56
C LEU A 70 2.67 -6.04 -26.13
N PRO A 71 3.81 -5.34 -25.99
CA PRO A 71 4.34 -4.99 -24.68
C PRO A 71 3.37 -4.07 -23.93
N PHE A 72 3.35 -4.20 -22.60
CA PHE A 72 2.70 -3.22 -21.74
C PHE A 72 3.59 -1.99 -21.62
N VAL A 73 3.03 -0.82 -21.93
CA VAL A 73 3.70 0.48 -21.82
C VAL A 73 2.78 1.47 -21.11
N ASP A 74 3.34 2.52 -20.50
CA ASP A 74 2.53 3.59 -19.93
C ASP A 74 1.67 4.23 -21.03
N ALA A 75 0.38 4.39 -20.72
CA ALA A 75 -0.61 4.94 -21.62
C ALA A 75 -1.11 6.29 -21.09
N PRO A 76 -1.57 7.20 -21.99
CA PRO A 76 -2.31 8.38 -21.57
C PRO A 76 -3.52 8.00 -20.71
N ARG A 77 -3.77 8.77 -19.65
CA ARG A 77 -4.84 8.52 -18.67
C ARG A 77 -6.16 9.22 -19.01
N ARG A 78 -6.19 10.04 -20.06
CA ARG A 78 -7.36 10.86 -20.39
C ARG A 78 -8.32 10.10 -21.32
N GLY A 79 -9.61 10.31 -21.10
CA GLY A 79 -10.67 9.82 -21.97
C GLY A 79 -11.99 10.55 -21.74
N THR A 80 -13.03 10.14 -22.47
CA THR A 80 -14.39 10.67 -22.36
C THR A 80 -15.34 9.58 -21.91
N LEU A 81 -16.17 9.85 -20.90
CA LEU A 81 -17.21 8.92 -20.46
C LEU A 81 -18.34 8.90 -21.50
N LEU A 82 -18.47 7.79 -22.24
CA LEU A 82 -19.46 7.64 -23.32
C LEU A 82 -20.85 7.30 -22.81
N ALA A 83 -20.93 6.45 -21.79
CA ALA A 83 -22.17 5.96 -21.23
C ALA A 83 -21.95 5.49 -19.80
N GLU A 84 -22.96 5.65 -18.95
CA GLU A 84 -22.94 5.15 -17.57
C GLU A 84 -24.18 4.32 -17.22
N THR A 85 -24.02 3.42 -16.25
CA THR A 85 -25.14 2.70 -15.66
C THR A 85 -24.88 2.42 -14.18
N THR A 86 -25.96 2.20 -13.43
CA THR A 86 -25.91 1.92 -12.00
C THR A 86 -26.50 0.55 -11.72
N ALA A 87 -25.68 -0.39 -11.28
CA ALA A 87 -26.11 -1.70 -10.82
C ALA A 87 -26.78 -1.56 -9.44
N ARG A 88 -28.11 -1.66 -9.42
CA ARG A 88 -28.92 -1.56 -8.19
C ARG A 88 -29.13 -2.91 -7.50
N VAL A 89 -29.19 -4.00 -8.27
CA VAL A 89 -29.37 -5.36 -7.76
C VAL A 89 -28.36 -6.33 -8.41
N PRO A 90 -27.06 -6.24 -8.09
CA PRO A 90 -26.05 -7.17 -8.61
C PRO A 90 -26.28 -8.62 -8.17
N SER A 91 -25.96 -9.57 -9.06
CA SER A 91 -26.02 -11.01 -8.76
C SER A 91 -24.88 -11.47 -7.85
N ASP A 92 -23.70 -10.86 -7.95
CA ASP A 92 -22.55 -11.17 -7.10
C ASP A 92 -22.73 -10.57 -5.69
N VAL A 93 -22.42 -11.36 -4.65
CA VAL A 93 -22.63 -10.98 -3.24
C VAL A 93 -21.82 -9.75 -2.85
N TYR A 94 -20.56 -9.65 -3.30
CA TYR A 94 -19.69 -8.53 -2.95
C TYR A 94 -20.27 -7.20 -3.42
N PHE A 95 -20.72 -7.15 -4.67
CA PHE A 95 -21.31 -5.95 -5.26
C PHE A 95 -22.73 -5.69 -4.73
N ARG A 96 -23.51 -6.73 -4.44
CA ARG A 96 -24.86 -6.59 -3.87
C ARG A 96 -24.84 -5.91 -2.51
N GLU A 97 -23.86 -6.22 -1.67
CA GLU A 97 -23.68 -5.56 -0.37
C GLU A 97 -23.23 -4.10 -0.47
N ARG A 98 -22.75 -3.67 -1.65
CA ARG A 98 -22.22 -2.32 -1.94
C ARG A 98 -23.11 -1.52 -2.88
N ALA A 99 -24.23 -2.09 -3.31
CA ALA A 99 -25.16 -1.40 -4.19
C ALA A 99 -25.70 -0.10 -3.55
N PRO A 100 -26.03 0.93 -4.36
CA PRO A 100 -25.87 0.99 -5.82
C PRO A 100 -24.40 1.12 -6.25
N TRP A 101 -24.05 0.50 -7.39
CA TRP A 101 -22.68 0.49 -7.92
C TRP A 101 -22.61 1.02 -9.36
N ARG A 102 -21.87 2.11 -9.59
CA ARG A 102 -21.73 2.80 -10.88
C ARG A 102 -20.58 2.23 -11.71
N ILE A 103 -20.88 1.97 -12.98
CA ILE A 103 -19.93 1.55 -14.01
C ILE A 103 -20.21 2.32 -15.30
N GLY A 104 -19.22 2.42 -16.19
CA GLY A 104 -19.39 3.09 -17.47
C GLY A 104 -18.39 2.66 -18.53
N LEU A 105 -18.59 3.17 -19.73
CA LEU A 105 -17.72 2.98 -20.88
C LEU A 105 -16.93 4.27 -21.13
N VAL A 106 -15.62 4.20 -21.02
CA VAL A 106 -14.73 5.35 -21.26
C VAL A 106 -13.99 5.15 -22.57
N LYS A 107 -14.17 6.08 -23.50
CA LYS A 107 -13.35 6.16 -24.71
C LYS A 107 -12.03 6.82 -24.36
N MET A 108 -10.94 6.09 -24.42
CA MET A 108 -9.60 6.65 -24.20
C MET A 108 -9.17 7.51 -25.39
N ASP A 109 -8.48 8.61 -25.10
CA ASP A 109 -7.86 9.46 -26.14
C ASP A 109 -6.84 8.67 -26.98
N CYS A 110 -6.21 7.66 -26.37
CA CYS A 110 -5.25 6.77 -27.04
C CYS A 110 -5.90 5.65 -27.88
N GLY A 111 -7.23 5.59 -27.98
CA GLY A 111 -7.94 4.72 -28.90
C GLY A 111 -8.94 3.73 -28.28
N PRO A 112 -8.57 2.85 -27.33
CA PRO A 112 -9.46 1.80 -26.86
C PRO A 112 -10.64 2.34 -26.02
N THR A 113 -11.72 1.56 -25.95
CA THR A 113 -12.83 1.82 -25.02
C THR A 113 -12.72 0.86 -23.84
N ILE A 114 -12.79 1.40 -22.61
CA ILE A 114 -12.55 0.67 -21.36
C ILE A 114 -13.83 0.68 -20.52
N VAL A 115 -14.24 -0.50 -20.04
CA VAL A 115 -15.26 -0.61 -18.99
C VAL A 115 -14.61 -0.24 -17.66
N ALA A 116 -15.16 0.77 -16.97
CA ALA A 116 -14.59 1.31 -15.75
C ALA A 116 -15.62 1.43 -14.63
N HIS A 117 -15.16 1.30 -13.39
CA HIS A 117 -15.85 1.81 -12.21
C HIS A 117 -15.86 3.34 -12.26
N LEU A 118 -16.93 3.97 -11.78
CA LEU A 118 -17.06 5.44 -11.86
C LEU A 118 -17.08 6.06 -10.46
N HIS A 119 -16.33 7.15 -10.30
CA HIS A 119 -16.51 8.09 -9.20
C HIS A 119 -17.91 8.73 -9.24
N ALA A 120 -18.50 9.11 -8.09
CA ALA A 120 -19.83 9.73 -8.05
C ALA A 120 -19.93 11.06 -8.84
N ASP A 121 -18.83 11.82 -8.94
CA ASP A 121 -18.79 13.09 -9.67
C ASP A 121 -18.56 12.95 -11.19
N CYS A 122 -18.39 11.73 -11.74
CA CYS A 122 -18.34 11.55 -13.19
C CYS A 122 -19.73 11.71 -13.83
N SER A 123 -19.78 12.29 -15.02
CA SER A 123 -20.99 12.45 -15.83
C SER A 123 -20.76 12.07 -17.30
N GLU A 124 -21.80 11.56 -17.94
CA GLU A 124 -21.76 11.19 -19.37
C GLU A 124 -21.40 12.40 -20.24
N GLY A 125 -20.54 12.18 -21.24
CA GLY A 125 -19.99 13.20 -22.13
C GLY A 125 -18.82 13.99 -21.55
N ALA A 126 -18.55 13.92 -20.25
CA ALA A 126 -17.46 14.66 -19.61
C ALA A 126 -16.09 13.98 -19.79
N PRO A 127 -15.00 14.76 -19.78
CA PRO A 127 -13.66 14.21 -19.70
C PRO A 127 -13.41 13.57 -18.33
N VAL A 128 -12.67 12.46 -18.33
CA VAL A 128 -12.32 11.69 -17.14
C VAL A 128 -10.84 11.34 -17.13
N ARG A 129 -10.29 11.21 -15.92
CA ARG A 129 -8.97 10.66 -15.66
C ARG A 129 -9.09 9.21 -15.22
N MET A 130 -8.45 8.34 -15.99
CA MET A 130 -8.43 6.91 -15.78
C MET A 130 -7.26 6.46 -14.92
N SER A 131 -7.50 5.42 -14.14
CA SER A 131 -6.47 4.70 -13.38
C SER A 131 -6.81 3.21 -13.34
N PHE A 132 -5.80 2.37 -13.13
CA PHE A 132 -6.04 1.00 -12.67
C PHE A 132 -5.86 0.98 -11.17
N GLN A 133 -6.83 0.41 -10.48
CA GLN A 133 -6.83 0.21 -9.03
C GLN A 133 -6.85 -1.27 -8.73
N LEU A 134 -6.29 -1.65 -7.58
CA LEU A 134 -6.41 -3.02 -7.08
C LEU A 134 -7.67 -3.15 -6.23
N ASP A 135 -8.59 -4.01 -6.67
CA ASP A 135 -9.77 -4.35 -5.88
C ASP A 135 -9.41 -5.16 -4.62
N LYS A 136 -10.39 -5.45 -3.77
CA LYS A 136 -10.19 -6.26 -2.55
C LYS A 136 -9.71 -7.69 -2.79
N SER A 137 -9.71 -8.17 -4.04
CA SER A 137 -9.12 -9.46 -4.42
C SER A 137 -7.69 -9.34 -4.98
N GLY A 138 -7.14 -8.12 -5.06
CA GLY A 138 -5.83 -7.84 -5.64
C GLY A 138 -5.81 -7.89 -7.17
N GLN A 139 -6.98 -7.72 -7.82
CA GLN A 139 -7.05 -7.66 -9.28
C GLN A 139 -7.15 -6.21 -9.75
N ALA A 140 -6.47 -5.91 -10.86
CA ALA A 140 -6.61 -4.61 -11.50
C ALA A 140 -8.02 -4.42 -12.05
N VAL A 141 -8.60 -3.28 -11.73
CA VAL A 141 -9.87 -2.79 -12.28
C VAL A 141 -9.70 -1.34 -12.72
N ALA A 142 -10.30 -0.99 -13.85
CA ALA A 142 -10.26 0.39 -14.33
C ALA A 142 -11.20 1.26 -13.50
N PHE A 143 -10.74 2.44 -13.09
CA PHE A 143 -11.52 3.41 -12.34
C PHE A 143 -11.41 4.78 -12.99
N ALA A 144 -12.55 5.37 -13.32
CA ALA A 144 -12.68 6.69 -13.89
C ALA A 144 -13.02 7.72 -12.81
N ARG A 145 -12.24 8.79 -12.78
CA ARG A 145 -12.43 9.95 -11.91
C ARG A 145 -12.63 11.21 -12.76
N PRO A 146 -13.25 12.29 -12.22
CA PRO A 146 -13.22 13.59 -12.88
C PRO A 146 -11.79 14.00 -13.23
N GLU A 147 -11.63 14.78 -14.30
CA GLU A 147 -10.31 15.28 -14.72
C GLU A 147 -9.71 16.26 -13.69
N GLU A 148 -10.58 17.07 -13.08
CA GLU A 148 -10.26 18.03 -12.03
C GLU A 148 -10.59 17.48 -10.64
N GLU A 149 -9.79 17.85 -9.65
CA GLU A 149 -10.03 17.49 -8.25
C GLU A 149 -11.31 18.17 -7.74
N THR A 150 -12.21 17.39 -7.15
CA THR A 150 -13.44 17.92 -6.53
C THR A 150 -13.33 17.94 -5.01
N PRO A 151 -14.08 18.82 -4.31
CA PRO A 151 -14.13 18.77 -2.85
C PRO A 151 -14.57 17.39 -2.35
N ASN A 152 -13.81 16.83 -1.41
CA ASN A 152 -14.05 15.51 -0.81
C ASN A 152 -14.05 14.34 -1.82
N MET A 153 -13.30 14.45 -2.92
CA MET A 153 -13.19 13.37 -3.92
C MET A 153 -12.75 12.03 -3.31
N ASP A 154 -11.85 12.04 -2.32
CA ASP A 154 -11.41 10.85 -1.61
C ASP A 154 -12.52 10.16 -0.78
N ASP A 155 -13.63 10.85 -0.51
CA ASP A 155 -14.75 10.35 0.28
C ASP A 155 -15.75 9.51 -0.55
N ASP A 156 -15.55 9.38 -1.88
CA ASP A 156 -16.40 8.56 -2.72
C ASP A 156 -16.48 7.10 -2.25
N ARG A 157 -17.71 6.58 -2.16
CA ARG A 157 -17.97 5.24 -1.63
C ARG A 157 -17.29 4.15 -2.44
N GLN A 158 -17.19 4.27 -3.76
CA GLN A 158 -16.55 3.23 -4.59
C GLN A 158 -15.03 3.39 -4.58
N TRP A 159 -14.54 4.62 -4.57
CA TRP A 159 -13.11 4.93 -4.43
C TRP A 159 -12.55 4.34 -3.14
N ARG A 160 -13.23 4.52 -2.00
CA ARG A 160 -12.81 3.95 -0.72
C ARG A 160 -12.88 2.43 -0.65
N GLU A 161 -13.53 1.74 -1.59
CA GLU A 161 -13.41 0.27 -1.72
C GLU A 161 -12.12 -0.16 -2.45
N MET A 162 -11.51 0.77 -3.21
CA MET A 162 -10.27 0.57 -3.95
C MET A 162 -9.02 1.08 -3.20
N THR A 163 -9.21 1.83 -2.12
CA THR A 163 -8.12 2.46 -1.36
C THR A 163 -8.17 2.06 0.11
N ALA A 164 -7.24 2.57 0.91
CA ALA A 164 -7.19 2.36 2.35
C ALA A 164 -7.06 3.70 3.11
N ASP A 165 -7.88 4.69 2.73
CA ASP A 165 -7.78 6.05 3.24
C ASP A 165 -7.85 6.10 4.80
N PRO A 166 -6.88 6.79 5.47
CA PRO A 166 -6.75 6.81 6.92
C PRO A 166 -7.81 7.66 7.63
N LYS A 167 -8.60 8.48 6.93
CA LYS A 167 -9.63 9.34 7.51
C LYS A 167 -10.65 8.51 8.28
N PHE A 168 -10.82 8.87 9.56
CA PHE A 168 -11.61 8.20 10.59
C PHE A 168 -11.16 6.79 11.00
N ARG A 169 -9.92 6.40 10.67
CA ARG A 169 -9.37 5.08 11.02
C ARG A 169 -8.58 5.09 12.31
N ARG A 170 -8.51 3.92 12.92
CA ARG A 170 -7.64 3.63 14.06
C ARG A 170 -6.38 2.96 13.53
N VAL A 171 -5.24 3.62 13.70
CA VAL A 171 -3.98 3.22 13.08
C VAL A 171 -2.98 2.82 14.16
N LEU A 172 -2.25 1.73 13.98
CA LEU A 172 -1.10 1.38 14.82
C LEU A 172 0.19 1.71 14.07
N VAL A 173 1.03 2.57 14.64
CA VAL A 173 2.41 2.81 14.20
C VAL A 173 3.33 2.08 15.17
N THR A 174 4.08 1.10 14.69
CA THR A 174 4.74 0.11 15.57
C THR A 174 5.91 0.66 16.38
N ASN A 175 6.59 1.72 15.91
CA ASN A 175 7.74 2.31 16.59
C ASN A 175 7.70 3.85 16.59
N GLY A 176 7.11 4.42 17.64
CA GLY A 176 7.02 5.86 17.86
C GLY A 176 8.32 6.55 18.25
N ARG A 177 9.41 5.81 18.53
CA ARG A 177 10.72 6.41 18.82
C ARG A 177 11.54 6.67 17.56
N SER A 178 11.22 6.00 16.46
CA SER A 178 11.88 6.23 15.18
C SER A 178 11.49 7.58 14.59
N ALA A 179 12.42 8.22 13.86
CA ALA A 179 12.13 9.47 13.15
C ALA A 179 11.00 9.28 12.12
N ILE A 180 10.95 8.12 11.47
CA ILE A 180 9.88 7.75 10.53
C ILE A 180 8.54 7.62 11.26
N GLY A 181 8.51 6.95 12.41
CA GLY A 181 7.33 6.77 13.22
C GLY A 181 6.73 8.09 13.68
N LEU A 182 7.54 9.01 14.22
CA LEU A 182 7.10 10.34 14.66
C LEU A 182 6.44 11.16 13.54
N GLU A 183 7.09 11.22 12.37
CA GLU A 183 6.55 11.90 11.20
C GLU A 183 5.30 11.22 10.65
N THR A 184 5.25 9.88 10.70
CA THR A 184 4.08 9.09 10.26
C THR A 184 2.87 9.40 11.13
N VAL A 185 3.03 9.49 12.46
CA VAL A 185 1.94 9.85 13.38
C VAL A 185 1.40 11.24 13.05
N THR A 186 2.28 12.22 12.83
CA THR A 186 1.88 13.58 12.46
C THR A 186 1.14 13.61 11.12
N ALA A 187 1.63 12.88 10.11
CA ALA A 187 1.00 12.80 8.79
C ALA A 187 -0.38 12.12 8.84
N LEU A 188 -0.55 11.08 9.64
CA LEU A 188 -1.83 10.40 9.83
C LEU A 188 -2.87 11.28 10.51
N GLN A 189 -2.46 12.03 11.53
CA GLN A 189 -3.32 12.98 12.22
C GLN A 189 -3.80 14.08 11.25
N ALA A 190 -2.89 14.64 10.45
CA ALA A 190 -3.24 15.59 9.38
C ALA A 190 -4.15 14.97 8.29
N ALA A 191 -4.03 13.66 8.05
CA ALA A 191 -4.89 12.92 7.12
C ALA A 191 -6.26 12.53 7.72
N GLY A 192 -6.55 12.93 8.96
CA GLY A 192 -7.84 12.73 9.61
C GLY A 192 -8.01 11.37 10.29
N ALA A 193 -6.92 10.67 10.62
CA ALA A 193 -7.00 9.46 11.45
C ALA A 193 -7.72 9.77 12.77
N LYS A 194 -8.61 8.87 13.20
CA LYS A 194 -9.42 9.05 14.41
C LYS A 194 -8.58 8.81 15.67
N THR A 195 -7.79 7.74 15.64
CA THR A 195 -6.91 7.37 16.74
C THR A 195 -5.63 6.80 16.15
N VAL A 196 -4.48 7.23 16.65
CA VAL A 196 -3.19 6.63 16.30
C VAL A 196 -2.60 6.04 17.57
N PHE A 197 -2.58 4.71 17.63
CA PHE A 197 -1.83 3.96 18.63
C PHE A 197 -0.35 4.02 18.25
N VAL A 198 0.48 4.50 19.15
CA VAL A 198 1.91 4.69 18.95
C VAL A 198 2.66 3.70 19.82
N GLY A 199 3.21 2.67 19.18
CA GLY A 199 3.97 1.62 19.84
C GLY A 199 5.31 2.12 20.36
N VAL A 200 5.56 1.91 21.65
CA VAL A 200 6.83 2.23 22.31
C VAL A 200 7.12 1.11 23.32
N ALA A 201 8.26 0.43 23.21
CA ALA A 201 8.60 -0.72 24.08
C ALA A 201 8.55 -0.38 25.58
N GLU A 202 9.09 0.78 25.93
CA GLU A 202 9.16 1.27 27.31
C GLU A 202 8.52 2.67 27.38
N PRO A 203 7.18 2.78 27.39
CA PRO A 203 6.50 4.08 27.30
C PRO A 203 6.69 4.96 28.55
N TRP A 204 7.09 4.36 29.68
CA TRP A 204 7.49 5.05 30.90
C TRP A 204 8.82 5.81 30.81
N ARG A 205 9.69 5.49 29.84
CA ARG A 205 10.96 6.19 29.63
C ARG A 205 10.79 7.32 28.63
N PRO A 206 11.19 8.56 28.96
CA PRO A 206 11.10 9.69 28.04
C PRO A 206 11.85 9.44 26.73
N PHE A 207 11.30 9.95 25.62
CA PHE A 207 11.93 9.87 24.31
C PHE A 207 11.74 11.15 23.49
N ALA A 208 12.60 11.36 22.49
CA ALA A 208 12.51 12.50 21.60
C ALA A 208 11.16 12.53 20.87
N GLY A 209 10.51 13.69 20.84
CA GLY A 209 9.19 13.84 20.20
C GLY A 209 7.99 13.45 21.07
N GLU A 210 8.18 12.85 22.26
CA GLU A 210 7.07 12.45 23.13
C GLU A 210 6.14 13.62 23.49
N GLN A 211 6.71 14.78 23.85
CA GLN A 211 5.92 15.97 24.18
C GLN A 211 5.12 16.50 22.99
N HIS A 212 5.64 16.32 21.77
CA HIS A 212 4.91 16.68 20.55
C HIS A 212 3.74 15.71 20.34
N LEU A 213 3.98 14.40 20.45
CA LEU A 213 2.93 13.38 20.33
C LEU A 213 1.79 13.59 21.34
N ARG A 214 2.11 13.89 22.60
CA ARG A 214 1.11 14.12 23.67
C ARG A 214 0.27 15.39 23.46
N LYS A 215 0.70 16.34 22.62
CA LYS A 215 -0.06 17.55 22.27
C LYS A 215 -1.05 17.33 21.12
N LEU A 216 -0.91 16.24 20.38
CA LEU A 216 -1.79 15.92 19.26
C LEU A 216 -3.03 15.19 19.77
N ASP A 217 -4.20 15.66 19.34
CA ASP A 217 -5.46 14.97 19.63
C ASP A 217 -5.52 13.59 18.95
N GLY A 218 -6.12 12.62 19.64
CA GLY A 218 -6.31 11.26 19.11
C GLY A 218 -5.06 10.39 19.10
N ILE A 219 -3.97 10.79 19.78
CA ILE A 219 -2.77 9.97 19.93
C ILE A 219 -2.81 9.18 21.24
N GLU A 220 -2.53 7.89 21.17
CA GLU A 220 -2.47 6.99 22.32
C GLU A 220 -1.13 6.23 22.30
N ILE A 221 -0.26 6.51 23.28
CA ILE A 221 1.02 5.79 23.40
C ILE A 221 0.74 4.45 24.09
N VAL A 222 1.14 3.35 23.44
CA VAL A 222 0.93 1.98 23.91
C VAL A 222 2.26 1.25 24.07
N ALA A 223 2.33 0.36 25.06
CA ALA A 223 3.49 -0.51 25.24
C ALA A 223 3.57 -1.50 24.07
N LEU A 224 4.64 -1.44 23.28
CA LEU A 224 4.87 -2.36 22.16
C LEU A 224 6.37 -2.50 21.88
N ASP A 225 6.91 -3.67 22.19
CA ASP A 225 8.15 -4.16 21.60
C ASP A 225 7.78 -5.23 20.56
N ALA A 226 8.04 -4.95 19.28
CA ALA A 226 7.72 -5.90 18.23
C ALA A 226 8.52 -7.21 18.37
N SER A 227 9.74 -7.14 18.91
CA SER A 227 10.62 -8.31 19.08
C SER A 227 10.19 -9.23 20.24
N ASP A 228 9.37 -8.73 21.17
CA ASP A 228 8.82 -9.51 22.28
C ASP A 228 7.42 -10.06 21.93
N GLU A 229 7.34 -11.38 21.74
CA GLU A 229 6.10 -12.11 21.46
C GLU A 229 4.98 -11.79 22.46
N LYS A 230 5.33 -11.66 23.76
CA LYS A 230 4.34 -11.38 24.81
C LYS A 230 3.84 -9.95 24.72
N SER A 231 4.74 -8.98 24.51
CA SER A 231 4.36 -7.58 24.32
C SER A 231 3.36 -7.43 23.17
N VAL A 232 3.63 -8.09 22.03
CA VAL A 232 2.71 -8.07 20.88
C VAL A 232 1.38 -8.76 21.21
N ALA A 233 1.41 -9.94 21.84
CA ALA A 233 0.21 -10.70 22.17
C ALA A 233 -0.72 -9.94 23.14
N ASP A 234 -0.16 -9.35 24.19
CA ASP A 234 -0.90 -8.58 25.20
C ASP A 234 -1.57 -7.35 24.56
N LEU A 235 -0.84 -6.61 23.71
CA LEU A 235 -1.40 -5.46 23.00
C LEU A 235 -2.46 -5.88 21.97
N ALA A 236 -2.21 -6.94 21.21
CA ALA A 236 -3.17 -7.46 20.24
C ALA A 236 -4.47 -7.92 20.90
N ALA A 237 -4.41 -8.47 22.12
CA ALA A 237 -5.59 -8.84 22.89
C ALA A 237 -6.44 -7.61 23.27
N ASP A 238 -5.83 -6.48 23.62
CA ASP A 238 -6.55 -5.25 23.99
C ASP A 238 -7.06 -4.47 22.76
N ILE A 239 -6.19 -4.23 21.77
CA ILE A 239 -6.49 -3.32 20.65
C ILE A 239 -6.54 -3.98 19.29
N GLY A 240 -6.24 -5.28 19.13
CA GLY A 240 -6.30 -5.95 17.82
C GLY A 240 -7.69 -5.86 17.17
N GLY A 241 -8.73 -6.00 17.99
CA GLY A 241 -10.13 -5.76 17.61
C GLY A 241 -10.48 -4.29 17.36
N LYS A 242 -9.55 -3.35 17.58
CA LYS A 242 -9.66 -1.89 17.31
C LYS A 242 -8.77 -1.38 16.16
N VAL A 243 -7.65 -2.00 15.82
CA VAL A 243 -6.73 -1.52 14.75
C VAL A 243 -7.30 -1.79 13.35
N ASP A 244 -7.49 -0.72 12.56
CA ASP A 244 -7.93 -0.79 11.15
C ASP A 244 -6.72 -0.82 10.19
N ILE A 245 -5.69 0.00 10.47
CA ILE A 245 -4.46 0.07 9.68
C ILE A 245 -3.26 -0.19 10.59
N LEU A 246 -2.34 -1.06 10.18
CA LEU A 246 -1.07 -1.30 10.88
C LEU A 246 0.08 -0.84 9.98
N ILE A 247 0.95 0.01 10.52
CA ILE A 247 2.13 0.53 9.82
C ILE A 247 3.37 0.09 10.60
N ASN A 248 4.04 -0.91 10.04
CA ASN A 248 5.29 -1.44 10.55
C ASN A 248 6.44 -0.48 10.19
N THR A 249 6.89 0.25 11.21
CA THR A 249 8.03 1.18 11.19
C THR A 249 9.21 0.64 12.02
N THR A 250 9.16 -0.64 12.38
CA THR A 250 10.21 -1.27 13.16
C THR A 250 11.46 -1.40 12.29
N GLU A 251 12.56 -0.82 12.75
CA GLU A 251 13.85 -0.88 12.09
C GLU A 251 14.95 -1.17 13.10
N TYR A 252 15.93 -1.96 12.68
CA TYR A 252 17.19 -2.12 13.39
C TYR A 252 18.29 -2.18 12.34
N ILE A 253 19.10 -1.12 12.28
CA ILE A 253 20.06 -0.88 11.20
C ILE A 253 21.45 -0.82 11.80
N ARG A 254 22.41 -1.53 11.20
CA ARG A 254 23.82 -1.34 11.50
C ARG A 254 24.66 -1.42 10.21
N PRO A 255 25.61 -0.49 10.02
CA PRO A 255 26.55 -0.57 8.90
C PRO A 255 27.52 -1.74 9.11
N GLY A 256 28.03 -2.27 8.00
CA GLY A 256 29.04 -3.32 7.97
C GLY A 256 28.76 -4.33 6.86
N GLY A 257 29.78 -4.60 6.07
CA GLY A 257 29.78 -5.71 5.12
C GLY A 257 29.87 -7.06 5.81
N VAL A 258 29.46 -8.11 5.08
CA VAL A 258 29.44 -9.49 5.58
C VAL A 258 30.85 -9.99 5.93
N LEU A 259 31.89 -9.51 5.25
CA LEU A 259 33.29 -9.90 5.49
C LEU A 259 33.96 -9.06 6.58
N ASP A 260 33.66 -7.76 6.63
CA ASP A 260 34.32 -6.82 7.54
C ASP A 260 33.80 -6.94 8.98
N ARG A 261 32.56 -7.41 9.12
CA ARG A 261 31.91 -7.55 10.42
C ARG A 261 32.18 -8.92 11.03
N LYS A 262 32.97 -8.95 12.11
CA LYS A 262 33.24 -10.19 12.85
C LYS A 262 32.09 -10.55 13.79
N GLY A 263 31.64 -11.80 13.73
CA GLY A 263 30.58 -12.35 14.59
C GLY A 263 29.16 -12.14 14.05
N THR A 264 28.20 -12.88 14.62
CA THR A 264 26.81 -12.92 14.12
C THR A 264 25.80 -12.25 15.06
N ALA A 265 26.24 -11.76 16.22
CA ALA A 265 25.35 -11.20 17.25
C ALA A 265 24.44 -10.09 16.68
N ILE A 266 25.01 -9.19 15.91
CA ILE A 266 24.23 -8.06 15.41
C ILE A 266 23.35 -8.43 14.21
N ALA A 267 23.78 -9.39 13.38
CA ALA A 267 22.92 -9.94 12.34
C ALA A 267 21.72 -10.69 12.96
N ARG A 268 21.90 -11.33 14.13
CA ARG A 268 20.77 -11.90 14.91
C ARG A 268 19.84 -10.80 15.38
N GLU A 269 20.36 -9.72 15.98
CA GLU A 269 19.52 -8.59 16.40
C GLU A 269 18.74 -7.96 15.23
N GLU A 270 19.36 -7.81 14.06
CA GLU A 270 18.69 -7.33 12.84
C GLU A 270 17.53 -8.25 12.42
N ILE A 271 17.71 -9.57 12.51
CA ILE A 271 16.65 -10.56 12.22
C ILE A 271 15.58 -10.55 13.31
N ASP A 272 15.96 -10.50 14.58
CA ASP A 272 15.04 -10.55 15.72
C ASP A 272 14.11 -9.32 15.72
N HIS A 273 14.65 -8.13 15.51
CA HIS A 273 13.85 -6.90 15.51
C HIS A 273 13.05 -6.72 14.21
N ALA A 274 13.66 -6.96 13.04
CA ALA A 274 12.98 -6.72 11.78
C ALA A 274 12.07 -7.88 11.39
N TYR A 275 12.63 -9.09 11.23
CA TYR A 275 11.91 -10.24 10.67
C TYR A 275 11.02 -10.93 11.71
N LEU A 276 11.58 -11.33 12.86
CA LEU A 276 10.78 -11.96 13.91
C LEU A 276 9.78 -10.96 14.51
N GLY A 277 10.18 -9.69 14.67
CA GLY A 277 9.26 -8.65 15.09
C GLY A 277 8.09 -8.44 14.13
N PHE A 278 8.33 -8.48 12.82
CA PHE A 278 7.25 -8.48 11.82
C PHE A 278 6.38 -9.74 11.95
N LEU A 279 6.98 -10.92 12.11
CA LEU A 279 6.24 -12.17 12.28
C LEU A 279 5.31 -12.13 13.50
N ASN A 280 5.79 -11.62 14.64
CA ASN A 280 5.01 -11.45 15.87
C ASN A 280 3.80 -10.55 15.62
N LEU A 281 4.01 -9.39 14.99
CA LEU A 281 2.93 -8.47 14.64
C LEU A 281 1.91 -9.14 13.72
N ALA A 282 2.35 -9.90 12.72
CA ALA A 282 1.48 -10.58 11.77
C ALA A 282 0.62 -11.64 12.46
N GLN A 283 1.19 -12.40 13.41
CA GLN A 283 0.47 -13.40 14.18
C GLN A 283 -0.51 -12.78 15.19
N GLY A 284 -0.12 -11.69 15.85
CA GLY A 284 -0.97 -11.00 16.83
C GLY A 284 -2.13 -10.23 16.19
N PHE A 285 -1.87 -9.43 15.16
CA PHE A 285 -2.87 -8.53 14.57
C PHE A 285 -3.53 -9.08 13.30
N GLY A 286 -2.84 -9.92 12.53
CA GLY A 286 -3.30 -10.43 11.24
C GLY A 286 -4.67 -11.13 11.28
N PRO A 287 -4.94 -12.04 12.24
CA PRO A 287 -6.24 -12.70 12.34
C PRO A 287 -7.41 -11.72 12.52
N ALA A 288 -7.27 -10.73 13.41
CA ALA A 288 -8.30 -9.73 13.66
C ALA A 288 -8.50 -8.79 12.45
N MET A 289 -7.40 -8.35 11.83
CA MET A 289 -7.44 -7.52 10.62
C MET A 289 -8.11 -8.23 9.45
N ARG A 290 -7.81 -9.52 9.22
CA ARG A 290 -8.44 -10.33 8.17
C ARG A 290 -9.96 -10.39 8.34
N MET A 291 -10.45 -10.46 9.58
CA MET A 291 -11.89 -10.47 9.86
C MET A 291 -12.57 -9.12 9.63
N ARG A 292 -11.83 -8.00 9.62
CA ARG A 292 -12.40 -6.68 9.30
C ARG A 292 -12.87 -6.50 7.86
N GLY A 293 -12.43 -7.37 6.95
CA GLY A 293 -13.01 -7.45 5.60
C GLY A 293 -14.52 -7.58 5.60
N ALA A 294 -15.09 -8.12 6.68
CA ALA A 294 -16.52 -8.28 6.89
C ALA A 294 -17.24 -7.01 7.38
N ASP A 295 -16.54 -5.94 7.73
CA ASP A 295 -17.16 -4.72 8.29
C ASP A 295 -17.97 -3.92 7.24
N GLY A 296 -18.05 -4.42 6.00
CA GLY A 296 -19.00 -3.97 4.99
C GLY A 296 -18.54 -2.72 4.24
N VAL A 297 -19.49 -1.84 3.93
CA VAL A 297 -19.23 -0.58 3.18
C VAL A 297 -18.36 0.34 4.03
N ASN A 298 -17.37 0.98 3.42
CA ASN A 298 -16.43 1.85 4.11
C ASN A 298 -15.51 1.09 5.09
N SER A 299 -15.30 -0.21 4.87
CA SER A 299 -14.22 -0.97 5.51
C SER A 299 -12.90 -0.67 4.78
N SER A 300 -11.94 -0.12 5.53
CA SER A 300 -10.59 0.18 5.07
C SER A 300 -9.62 -0.48 6.04
N ALA A 301 -9.09 -1.62 5.64
CA ALA A 301 -8.07 -2.33 6.38
C ALA A 301 -6.79 -2.38 5.56
N ALA A 302 -5.67 -2.00 6.17
CA ALA A 302 -4.38 -2.03 5.49
C ALA A 302 -3.22 -2.40 6.41
N TRP A 303 -2.24 -3.05 5.80
CA TRP A 303 -0.94 -3.36 6.38
C TRP A 303 0.12 -2.64 5.57
N VAL A 304 0.97 -1.85 6.22
CA VAL A 304 2.03 -1.10 5.56
C VAL A 304 3.37 -1.49 6.17
N ASN A 305 4.33 -1.90 5.33
CA ASN A 305 5.71 -2.14 5.76
C ASN A 305 6.61 -1.04 5.20
N VAL A 306 7.42 -0.43 6.06
CA VAL A 306 8.54 0.42 5.63
C VAL A 306 9.78 -0.45 5.53
N LEU A 307 10.20 -0.76 4.30
CA LEU A 307 11.37 -1.57 3.99
C LEU A 307 12.47 -0.71 3.35
N SER A 308 13.68 -1.23 3.34
CA SER A 308 14.73 -0.71 2.46
C SER A 308 14.53 -1.22 1.04
N VAL A 309 14.85 -0.39 0.03
CA VAL A 309 14.97 -0.85 -1.36
C VAL A 309 16.00 -1.98 -1.51
N TYR A 310 16.97 -2.05 -0.59
CA TYR A 310 17.95 -3.13 -0.54
C TYR A 310 17.39 -4.48 -0.03
N ALA A 311 16.08 -4.56 0.21
CA ALA A 311 15.36 -5.85 0.24
C ALA A 311 15.36 -6.55 -1.13
N LEU A 312 15.47 -5.77 -2.22
CA LEU A 312 15.42 -6.25 -3.60
C LEU A 312 16.82 -6.55 -4.18
N ALA A 313 17.85 -5.91 -3.63
CA ALA A 313 19.25 -6.11 -4.01
C ALA A 313 20.14 -5.81 -2.79
N ASN A 314 21.17 -6.62 -2.55
CA ASN A 314 21.98 -6.46 -1.34
C ASN A 314 22.97 -5.30 -1.47
N TRP A 315 22.99 -4.38 -0.50
CA TRP A 315 24.00 -3.32 -0.44
C TRP A 315 25.23 -3.80 0.35
N PRO A 316 26.42 -3.92 -0.26
CA PRO A 316 27.59 -4.48 0.43
C PRO A 316 27.94 -3.80 1.74
N ALA A 317 27.79 -2.48 1.84
CA ALA A 317 28.06 -1.73 3.07
C ALA A 317 27.08 -2.01 4.22
N TYR A 318 25.93 -2.64 3.94
CA TYR A 318 24.85 -2.96 4.88
C TYR A 318 24.33 -4.39 4.63
N GLY A 319 25.25 -5.34 4.44
CA GLY A 319 24.91 -6.64 3.84
C GLY A 319 23.95 -7.49 4.68
N ALA A 320 24.16 -7.57 6.01
CA ALA A 320 23.28 -8.31 6.92
C ALA A 320 21.91 -7.64 7.07
N TYR A 321 21.88 -6.31 7.16
CA TYR A 321 20.65 -5.53 7.17
C TYR A 321 19.83 -5.75 5.89
N SER A 322 20.47 -5.70 4.72
CA SER A 322 19.79 -5.98 3.45
C SER A 322 19.17 -7.39 3.42
N ALA A 323 19.86 -8.39 4.01
CA ALA A 323 19.33 -9.74 4.13
C ALA A 323 18.09 -9.83 5.04
N SER A 324 18.07 -9.11 6.17
CA SER A 324 16.89 -9.06 7.04
C SER A 324 15.70 -8.39 6.35
N GLN A 325 15.95 -7.33 5.59
CA GLN A 325 14.92 -6.66 4.79
C GLN A 325 14.37 -7.55 3.66
N ALA A 326 15.22 -8.36 3.02
CA ALA A 326 14.79 -9.36 2.04
C ALA A 326 13.92 -10.45 2.68
N ALA A 327 14.24 -10.88 3.90
CA ALA A 327 13.40 -11.80 4.66
C ALA A 327 12.03 -11.18 4.99
N CYS A 328 11.99 -9.90 5.40
CA CYS A 328 10.74 -9.15 5.60
C CYS A 328 9.92 -9.03 4.31
N LEU A 329 10.56 -8.78 3.17
CA LEU A 329 9.85 -8.74 1.87
C LEU A 329 9.24 -10.11 1.53
N SER A 330 9.98 -11.20 1.77
CA SER A 330 9.45 -12.55 1.57
C SER A 330 8.25 -12.84 2.49
N LEU A 331 8.34 -12.46 3.77
CA LEU A 331 7.22 -12.58 4.72
C LEU A 331 6.00 -11.76 4.28
N SER A 332 6.23 -10.54 3.79
CA SER A 332 5.20 -9.67 3.23
C SER A 332 4.43 -10.31 2.08
N HIS A 333 5.12 -11.03 1.18
CA HIS A 333 4.45 -11.78 0.11
C HIS A 333 3.50 -12.87 0.64
N CYS A 334 3.93 -13.61 1.67
CA CYS A 334 3.08 -14.60 2.32
C CYS A 334 1.87 -13.93 2.99
N LEU A 335 2.13 -12.92 3.80
CA LEU A 335 1.08 -12.20 4.53
C LEU A 335 0.06 -11.58 3.60
N ARG A 336 0.47 -11.02 2.45
CA ARG A 336 -0.43 -10.50 1.42
C ARG A 336 -1.40 -11.57 0.94
N ALA A 337 -0.95 -12.81 0.74
CA ALA A 337 -1.80 -13.91 0.34
C ALA A 337 -2.77 -14.34 1.46
N GLU A 338 -2.32 -14.36 2.71
CA GLU A 338 -3.14 -14.74 3.87
C GLU A 338 -4.19 -13.70 4.26
N LEU A 339 -3.90 -12.42 4.04
CA LEU A 339 -4.78 -11.29 4.30
C LEU A 339 -5.81 -11.03 3.18
N ARG A 340 -5.51 -11.47 1.95
CA ARG A 340 -6.36 -11.29 0.76
C ARG A 340 -7.82 -11.76 0.93
N PRO A 341 -8.14 -12.89 1.59
CA PRO A 341 -9.54 -13.26 1.85
C PRO A 341 -10.32 -12.21 2.64
N GLY A 342 -9.65 -11.45 3.50
CA GLY A 342 -10.21 -10.31 4.22
C GLY A 342 -10.22 -9.00 3.45
N GLY A 343 -9.71 -8.97 2.22
CA GLY A 343 -9.59 -7.74 1.44
C GLY A 343 -8.72 -6.66 2.09
N VAL A 344 -7.81 -7.06 2.99
CA VAL A 344 -6.85 -6.14 3.64
C VAL A 344 -5.77 -5.82 2.61
N LYS A 345 -5.52 -4.53 2.39
CA LYS A 345 -4.49 -4.06 1.46
C LYS A 345 -3.12 -4.19 2.11
N LEU A 346 -2.13 -4.71 1.40
CA LEU A 346 -0.75 -4.78 1.90
C LEU A 346 0.17 -3.95 1.01
N THR A 347 0.72 -2.89 1.58
CA THR A 347 1.66 -1.96 0.94
C THR A 347 3.07 -2.18 1.46
N ASN A 348 4.04 -2.32 0.57
CA ASN A 348 5.46 -2.23 0.88
C ASN A 348 6.01 -0.90 0.36
N LEU A 349 6.61 -0.12 1.25
CA LEU A 349 7.43 1.02 0.87
C LEU A 349 8.89 0.57 0.80
N PHE A 350 9.56 0.94 -0.28
CA PHE A 350 10.99 0.72 -0.50
C PHE A 350 11.69 2.06 -0.46
N THR A 351 12.46 2.29 0.60
CA THR A 351 13.16 3.56 0.82
C THR A 351 14.64 3.44 0.44
N GLY A 352 15.20 4.50 -0.12
CA GLY A 352 16.65 4.69 -0.16
C GLY A 352 17.23 5.00 1.23
N PRO A 353 18.53 5.35 1.34
CA PRO A 353 19.12 5.78 2.60
C PRO A 353 18.32 6.92 3.23
N VAL A 354 17.90 6.78 4.48
CA VAL A 354 17.08 7.76 5.19
C VAL A 354 17.99 8.75 5.92
N ASP A 355 17.59 10.01 6.04
CA ASP A 355 18.34 11.01 6.79
C ASP A 355 18.18 10.81 8.31
N THR A 356 18.90 9.81 8.82
CA THR A 356 18.95 9.41 10.23
C THR A 356 20.41 9.13 10.63
N GLU A 357 20.63 8.93 11.95
CA GLU A 357 21.95 8.60 12.50
C GLU A 357 22.59 7.36 11.85
N TRP A 358 21.79 6.39 11.40
CA TRP A 358 22.27 5.14 10.81
C TRP A 358 22.94 5.29 9.43
N PHE A 359 22.63 6.37 8.73
CA PHE A 359 23.17 6.69 7.41
C PHE A 359 23.96 8.01 7.42
N GLN A 360 24.45 8.46 8.58
CA GLN A 360 25.17 9.73 8.69
C GLN A 360 26.38 9.80 7.75
N MET A 361 27.13 8.70 7.64
CA MET A 361 28.33 8.58 6.80
C MET A 361 28.04 8.34 5.31
N VAL A 362 26.78 8.09 4.95
CA VAL A 362 26.37 7.90 3.56
C VAL A 362 26.25 9.29 2.91
N PRO A 363 26.83 9.53 1.72
CA PRO A 363 26.65 10.79 1.02
C PRO A 363 25.21 10.95 0.51
N PRO A 364 24.74 12.18 0.24
CA PRO A 364 23.46 12.41 -0.45
C PRO A 364 23.41 11.71 -1.82
N PRO A 365 22.21 11.38 -2.34
CA PRO A 365 20.89 11.75 -1.84
C PRO A 365 20.39 10.85 -0.69
N LYS A 366 19.71 11.47 0.29
CA LYS A 366 18.99 10.79 1.39
C LYS A 366 17.53 11.20 1.42
N VAL A 367 16.70 10.32 1.96
CA VAL A 367 15.26 10.54 2.09
C VAL A 367 14.94 11.11 3.47
N ALA A 368 14.25 12.25 3.52
CA ALA A 368 13.77 12.77 4.79
C ALA A 368 12.66 11.87 5.38
N PRO A 369 12.62 11.61 6.70
CA PRO A 369 11.55 10.83 7.34
C PRO A 369 10.14 11.34 7.03
N ARG A 370 9.99 12.67 6.92
CA ARG A 370 8.72 13.32 6.52
C ARG A 370 8.24 12.92 5.12
N ALA A 371 9.17 12.74 4.17
CA ALA A 371 8.82 12.31 2.81
C ALA A 371 8.28 10.86 2.82
N ILE A 372 8.83 9.99 3.66
CA ILE A 372 8.33 8.62 3.85
C ILE A 372 6.93 8.65 4.46
N ALA A 373 6.71 9.45 5.51
CA ALA A 373 5.39 9.62 6.13
C ALA A 373 4.32 10.11 5.13
N GLN A 374 4.66 11.08 4.29
CA GLN A 374 3.78 11.57 3.22
C GLN A 374 3.50 10.49 2.16
N ALA A 375 4.53 9.73 1.77
CA ALA A 375 4.39 8.61 0.83
C ALA A 375 3.47 7.51 1.39
N ILE A 376 3.54 7.20 2.69
CA ILE A 376 2.63 6.23 3.34
C ILE A 376 1.18 6.70 3.20
N VAL A 377 0.88 7.95 3.57
CA VAL A 377 -0.47 8.50 3.46
C VAL A 377 -0.95 8.51 2.02
N ALA A 378 -0.11 8.94 1.07
CA ALA A 378 -0.45 8.96 -0.35
C ALA A 378 -0.72 7.55 -0.91
N ALA A 379 0.07 6.56 -0.49
CA ALA A 379 -0.09 5.16 -0.87
C ALA A 379 -1.41 4.58 -0.35
N LEU A 380 -1.76 4.86 0.91
CA LEU A 380 -3.04 4.46 1.50
C LEU A 380 -4.22 5.09 0.74
N LYS A 381 -4.16 6.39 0.47
CA LYS A 381 -5.18 7.12 -0.30
C LYS A 381 -5.32 6.66 -1.75
N SER A 382 -4.25 6.14 -2.34
CA SER A 382 -4.23 5.66 -3.73
C SER A 382 -4.34 4.15 -3.85
N GLY A 383 -4.36 3.40 -2.74
CA GLY A 383 -4.48 1.94 -2.73
C GLY A 383 -3.29 1.19 -3.32
N LEU A 384 -2.07 1.73 -3.22
CA LEU A 384 -0.85 1.15 -3.83
C LEU A 384 -0.32 -0.05 -3.04
N GLU A 385 0.25 -1.04 -3.73
CA GLU A 385 0.88 -2.21 -3.11
C GLU A 385 2.40 -2.07 -2.99
N ASP A 386 3.06 -1.39 -3.94
CA ASP A 386 4.52 -1.21 -3.93
C ASP A 386 4.86 0.26 -4.24
N VAL A 387 5.65 0.90 -3.37
CA VAL A 387 5.97 2.33 -3.45
C VAL A 387 7.46 2.54 -3.24
N TYR A 388 8.10 3.33 -4.10
CA TYR A 388 9.54 3.59 -4.06
C TYR A 388 9.76 5.05 -3.68
N VAL A 389 10.52 5.29 -2.61
CA VAL A 389 10.68 6.62 -2.03
C VAL A 389 12.15 7.05 -2.10
N GLY A 390 12.39 8.13 -2.83
CA GLY A 390 13.71 8.73 -3.05
C GLY A 390 14.41 8.24 -4.32
N ASP A 391 15.39 9.02 -4.79
CA ASP A 391 16.07 8.80 -6.06
C ASP A 391 16.78 7.44 -6.12
N VAL A 392 17.45 7.05 -5.03
CA VAL A 392 18.14 5.74 -4.94
C VAL A 392 17.16 4.58 -5.09
N ALA A 393 15.98 4.68 -4.47
CA ALA A 393 14.99 3.61 -4.55
C ALA A 393 14.43 3.47 -5.98
N GLU A 394 14.18 4.60 -6.63
CA GLU A 394 13.66 4.66 -7.99
C GLU A 394 14.71 4.20 -9.02
N GLU A 395 15.97 4.56 -8.83
CA GLU A 395 17.08 4.08 -9.66
C GLU A 395 17.23 2.56 -9.56
N ILE A 396 17.24 2.00 -8.35
CA ILE A 396 17.35 0.54 -8.14
C ILE A 396 16.16 -0.18 -8.79
N ARG A 397 14.95 0.34 -8.65
CA ARG A 397 13.75 -0.20 -9.30
C ARG A 397 13.91 -0.26 -10.81
N GLN A 398 14.38 0.82 -11.44
CA GLN A 398 14.57 0.90 -12.88
C GLN A 398 15.68 -0.04 -13.35
N ARG A 399 16.82 -0.09 -12.64
CA ARG A 399 17.95 -0.96 -12.96
C ARG A 399 17.63 -2.43 -12.80
N LEU A 400 16.86 -2.82 -11.77
CA LEU A 400 16.33 -4.18 -11.64
C LEU A 400 15.39 -4.55 -12.80
N ALA A 401 14.54 -3.63 -13.25
CA ALA A 401 13.67 -3.89 -14.39
C ALA A 401 14.44 -4.02 -15.72
N ALA A 402 15.56 -3.31 -15.88
CA ALA A 402 16.35 -3.29 -17.09
C ALA A 402 17.40 -4.42 -17.17
N ASN A 403 18.26 -4.55 -16.16
CA ASN A 403 19.32 -5.55 -16.09
C ASN A 403 19.73 -5.84 -14.63
N PRO A 404 19.09 -6.81 -13.96
CA PRO A 404 19.41 -7.18 -12.58
C PRO A 404 20.89 -7.56 -12.38
N LYS A 405 21.53 -8.18 -13.38
CA LYS A 405 22.90 -8.68 -13.24
C LYS A 405 23.93 -7.56 -13.34
N ALA A 406 23.65 -6.52 -14.13
CA ALA A 406 24.47 -5.32 -14.14
C ALA A 406 24.41 -4.61 -12.78
N LEU A 407 23.19 -4.42 -12.23
CA LEU A 407 23.02 -3.82 -10.90
C LEU A 407 23.84 -4.58 -9.84
N GLU A 408 23.73 -5.91 -9.79
CA GLU A 408 24.48 -6.75 -8.83
C GLU A 408 25.99 -6.49 -8.88
N ARG A 409 26.57 -6.26 -10.08
CA ARG A 409 28.01 -6.03 -10.27
C ARG A 409 28.45 -4.59 -9.99
N GLU A 410 27.50 -3.67 -9.93
CA GLU A 410 27.75 -2.23 -9.85
C GLU A 410 27.42 -1.66 -8.46
N LEU A 411 26.78 -2.40 -7.57
CA LEU A 411 26.42 -1.96 -6.20
C LEU A 411 27.62 -1.72 -5.26
N ASP A 412 28.81 -2.16 -5.66
CA ASP A 412 30.09 -1.95 -4.94
C ASP A 412 30.90 -0.78 -5.51
N ARG A 413 30.37 -0.09 -6.53
CA ARG A 413 30.98 1.09 -7.17
C ARG A 413 30.17 2.33 -6.82
#